data_AF-A0A3D1R5Z7-F1
#
_entry.id   AF-A0A3D1R5Z7-F1
#
_cell.length_a   1.000
_cell.length_b   1.000
_cell.length_c   1.000
_cell.angle_alpha   90.00
_cell.angle_beta   90.00
_cell.angle_gamma   90.00
#
_symmetry.space_group_name_H-M   'P 1'
#
loop_
_entity.id
_entity.type
_entity.pdbx_description
1 polymer ?
#
loop_
_entity_poly.entity_id
_entity_poly.type
_entity_poly.pdbx_seq_one_letter_code
_entity_poly.pdbx_strand_id
1 'polypeptide(L)'
;IAPPCHSLQKIGFCKVNVEPTARCDLYGVVFDIEKAIEAVPADTPARELEYRIKPILDAIAHRDPSVQSKYLGAVEKRFGLKAKDLRKAVAKAATTPAREDGEGTDPESSDEDMEGAIFEDASCYYCMTARGESKVISSFTIEPTTRVETEEGELILGYANTDRGGRVPNLRFPLSSFHSKRDLIRQLPSADLQWTGSDNNVQGLLRVLARREIPRRPGSNMLGDYKKGEHHVWLGPNCAIGKEGFMEPSPVMYVPSGASLDKRIAYVKVDEDTFLEVAATVFRCLPQVNRPEVMLPVIGWFFATPMKPRFMERVGTFPTLFVWGTQGSG
;
A
#
# COMPACT_ATOMS: atom_id res chain seq x y z
N ILE A 1 0.65 -19.87 5.33
CA ILE A 1 1.39 -19.85 6.61
C ILE A 1 0.76 -20.93 7.48
N ALA A 2 1.48 -22.02 7.80
CA ALA A 2 0.93 -23.04 8.70
C ALA A 2 0.72 -22.41 10.10
N PRO A 3 -0.32 -22.78 10.87
CA PRO A 3 -0.54 -22.24 12.21
C PRO A 3 0.64 -22.57 13.14
N PRO A 4 0.73 -21.99 14.35
CA PRO A 4 1.94 -21.84 15.17
C PRO A 4 2.43 -23.13 15.85
N CYS A 5 2.21 -24.29 15.24
CA CYS A 5 2.57 -25.60 15.77
C CYS A 5 4.08 -25.74 16.01
N HIS A 6 4.91 -25.18 15.13
CA HIS A 6 6.36 -25.27 15.26
C HIS A 6 6.92 -24.47 16.46
N SER A 7 6.25 -23.36 16.82
CA SER A 7 6.62 -22.52 17.96
C SER A 7 6.20 -23.18 19.28
N LEU A 8 4.98 -23.73 19.34
CA LEU A 8 4.46 -24.44 20.52
C LEU A 8 5.19 -25.77 20.79
N GLN A 9 5.67 -26.46 19.74
CA GLN A 9 6.52 -27.65 19.87
C GLN A 9 7.88 -27.34 20.47
N LYS A 10 8.51 -26.21 20.11
CA LYS A 10 9.83 -25.81 20.64
C LYS A 10 9.82 -25.52 22.14
N ILE A 11 8.67 -25.10 22.69
CA ILE A 11 8.51 -24.76 24.11
C ILE A 11 7.86 -25.87 24.94
N GLY A 12 7.69 -27.08 24.39
CA GLY A 12 7.24 -28.27 25.14
C GLY A 12 5.74 -28.32 25.47
N PHE A 13 4.94 -27.37 24.99
CA PHE A 13 3.49 -27.33 25.22
C PHE A 13 2.68 -28.22 24.26
N CYS A 14 3.30 -28.79 23.23
CA CYS A 14 2.65 -29.69 22.27
C CYS A 14 3.11 -31.15 22.46
N LYS A 15 2.18 -32.02 22.89
CA LYS A 15 2.44 -33.45 23.17
C LYS A 15 2.46 -34.37 21.94
N VAL A 16 2.11 -33.86 20.77
CA VAL A 16 1.91 -34.66 19.53
C VAL A 16 3.17 -35.42 19.09
N ASN A 17 4.37 -34.89 19.38
CA ASN A 17 5.64 -35.55 19.05
C ASN A 17 6.26 -36.34 20.22
N VAL A 18 5.63 -36.33 21.39
CA VAL A 18 6.15 -36.93 22.63
C VAL A 18 5.35 -38.17 23.02
N GLU A 19 4.03 -38.15 22.81
CA GLU A 19 3.14 -39.27 23.08
C GLU A 19 2.56 -39.80 21.76
N PRO A 20 2.87 -41.05 21.34
CA PRO A 20 2.40 -41.62 20.07
C PRO A 20 0.87 -41.65 19.90
N THR A 21 0.13 -41.55 21.00
CA THR A 21 -1.33 -41.54 21.05
C THR A 21 -1.93 -40.12 21.11
N ALA A 22 -1.13 -39.08 21.32
CA ALA A 22 -1.62 -37.71 21.40
C ALA A 22 -1.92 -37.14 20.01
N ARG A 23 -3.21 -37.01 19.68
CA ARG A 23 -3.67 -36.28 18.50
C ARG A 23 -3.97 -34.83 18.88
N CYS A 24 -3.55 -33.88 18.06
CA CYS A 24 -3.90 -32.47 18.25
C CYS A 24 -5.32 -32.24 17.74
N ASP A 25 -6.19 -31.69 18.59
CA ASP A 25 -7.59 -31.41 18.24
C ASP A 25 -7.70 -30.42 17.07
N LEU A 26 -6.77 -29.46 16.97
CA LEU A 26 -6.64 -28.55 15.82
C LEU A 26 -6.19 -29.25 14.52
N TYR A 27 -5.43 -30.36 14.62
CA TYR A 27 -4.95 -31.11 13.45
C TYR A 27 -6.09 -31.80 12.70
N GLY A 28 -7.12 -32.26 13.42
CA GLY A 28 -8.32 -32.85 12.83
C GLY A 28 -9.18 -31.81 12.10
N VAL A 29 -9.36 -30.64 12.71
CA VAL A 29 -10.21 -29.55 12.17
C VAL A 29 -9.63 -28.94 10.91
N VAL A 30 -8.30 -28.77 10.86
CA VAL A 30 -7.64 -28.16 9.70
C VAL A 30 -7.56 -29.13 8.51
N PHE A 31 -7.43 -30.45 8.71
CA PHE A 31 -7.33 -31.41 7.61
C PHE A 31 -8.67 -31.98 7.15
N ASP A 32 -9.65 -32.13 8.05
CA ASP A 32 -10.94 -32.76 7.77
C ASP A 32 -12.09 -31.99 8.45
N ILE A 33 -12.51 -30.92 7.78
CA ILE A 33 -13.57 -30.01 8.26
C ILE A 33 -14.91 -30.76 8.40
N GLU A 34 -15.21 -31.75 7.54
CA GLU A 34 -16.45 -32.52 7.63
C GLU A 34 -16.50 -33.35 8.91
N LYS A 35 -15.40 -34.03 9.24
CA LYS A 35 -15.28 -34.78 10.49
C LYS A 35 -15.31 -33.89 11.73
N ALA A 36 -14.77 -32.67 11.65
CA ALA A 36 -14.84 -31.69 12.73
C ALA A 36 -16.28 -31.21 12.97
N ILE A 37 -17.05 -30.98 11.90
CA ILE A 37 -18.48 -30.67 11.98
C ILE A 37 -19.24 -31.86 12.60
N GLU A 38 -18.88 -33.08 12.25
CA GLU A 38 -19.50 -34.30 12.80
C GLU A 38 -19.21 -34.53 14.29
N ALA A 39 -18.02 -34.15 14.76
CA ALA A 39 -17.61 -34.32 16.14
C ALA A 39 -18.38 -33.43 17.14
N VAL A 40 -19.03 -32.36 16.66
CA VAL A 40 -19.90 -31.51 17.50
C VAL A 40 -21.30 -32.15 17.58
N PRO A 41 -21.80 -32.46 18.79
CA PRO A 41 -23.15 -33.01 18.99
C PRO A 41 -24.22 -32.07 18.43
N ALA A 42 -25.22 -32.63 17.72
CA ALA A 42 -26.26 -31.83 17.07
C ALA A 42 -27.20 -31.11 18.05
N ASP A 43 -27.26 -31.60 19.29
CA ASP A 43 -28.05 -31.09 20.41
C ASP A 43 -27.27 -30.14 21.34
N THR A 44 -26.08 -29.70 20.91
CA THR A 44 -25.25 -28.77 21.70
C THR A 44 -26.01 -27.47 21.97
N PRO A 45 -26.11 -27.01 23.24
CA PRO A 45 -26.75 -25.74 23.57
C PRO A 45 -26.13 -24.55 22.83
N ALA A 46 -26.95 -23.57 22.42
CA ALA A 46 -26.51 -22.45 21.59
C ALA A 46 -25.26 -21.71 22.12
N ARG A 47 -25.13 -21.58 23.45
CA ARG A 47 -23.99 -20.92 24.11
C ARG A 47 -22.67 -21.70 23.99
N GLU A 48 -22.74 -23.02 23.99
CA GLU A 48 -21.56 -23.89 23.82
C GLU A 48 -21.24 -24.12 22.34
N LEU A 49 -22.28 -24.07 21.50
CA LEU A 49 -22.17 -24.22 20.05
C LEU A 49 -21.29 -23.14 19.43
N GLU A 50 -21.45 -21.88 19.86
CA GLU A 50 -20.64 -20.76 19.38
C GLU A 50 -19.14 -20.97 19.63
N TYR A 51 -18.79 -21.45 20.82
CA TYR A 51 -17.39 -21.77 21.18
C TYR A 51 -16.82 -22.93 20.36
N ARG A 52 -17.62 -23.98 20.13
CA ARG A 52 -17.18 -25.18 19.40
C ARG A 52 -17.11 -24.98 17.88
N ILE A 53 -17.94 -24.10 17.33
CA ILE A 53 -17.99 -23.80 15.89
C ILE A 53 -16.89 -22.80 15.49
N LYS A 54 -16.45 -21.90 16.38
CA LYS A 54 -15.44 -20.88 16.07
C LYS A 54 -14.17 -21.44 15.38
N PRO A 55 -13.49 -22.50 15.89
CA PRO A 55 -12.32 -23.08 15.22
C PRO A 55 -12.64 -23.70 13.84
N ILE A 56 -13.87 -24.18 13.64
CA ILE A 56 -14.33 -24.73 12.36
C ILE A 56 -14.53 -23.60 11.35
N LEU A 57 -15.13 -22.49 11.77
CA LEU A 57 -15.31 -21.30 10.92
C LEU A 57 -13.96 -20.67 10.56
N ASP A 58 -13.04 -20.61 11.51
CA ASP A 58 -11.67 -20.15 11.26
C ASP A 58 -10.97 -21.05 10.23
N ALA A 59 -11.11 -22.38 10.35
CA ALA A 59 -10.56 -23.32 9.37
C ALA A 59 -11.22 -23.18 7.98
N ILE A 60 -12.53 -22.93 7.92
CA ILE A 60 -13.26 -22.65 6.67
C ILE A 60 -12.78 -21.35 6.04
N ALA A 61 -12.52 -20.29 6.82
CA ALA A 61 -12.06 -18.99 6.33
C ALA A 61 -10.73 -19.07 5.54
N HIS A 62 -9.88 -20.05 5.87
CA HIS A 62 -8.61 -20.29 5.19
C HIS A 62 -8.73 -21.20 3.95
N ARG A 63 -9.95 -21.57 3.54
CA ARG A 63 -10.21 -22.34 2.31
C ARG A 63 -10.61 -21.43 1.16
N ASP A 64 -10.45 -21.95 -0.05
CA ASP A 64 -10.91 -21.28 -1.26
C ASP A 64 -12.43 -20.99 -1.19
N PRO A 65 -12.88 -19.79 -1.59
CA PRO A 65 -14.29 -19.39 -1.52
C PRO A 65 -15.27 -20.37 -2.20
N SER A 66 -14.85 -21.06 -3.26
CA SER A 66 -15.66 -22.07 -3.94
C SER A 66 -15.98 -23.28 -3.04
N VAL A 67 -15.08 -23.60 -2.11
CA VAL A 67 -15.22 -24.74 -1.18
C VAL A 67 -15.87 -24.31 0.14
N GLN A 68 -15.75 -23.04 0.53
CA GLN A 68 -16.39 -22.50 1.73
C GLN A 68 -17.91 -22.71 1.73
N SER A 69 -18.57 -22.51 0.58
CA SER A 69 -20.01 -22.69 0.44
C SER A 69 -20.47 -24.11 0.78
N LYS A 70 -19.68 -25.13 0.40
CA LYS A 70 -19.95 -26.54 0.73
C LYS A 70 -19.91 -26.78 2.24
N TYR A 71 -18.86 -26.31 2.91
CA TYR A 71 -18.70 -26.53 4.35
C TYR A 71 -19.70 -25.72 5.17
N LEU A 72 -20.00 -24.48 4.77
CA LEU A 72 -21.03 -23.67 5.43
C LEU A 72 -22.43 -24.30 5.28
N GLY A 73 -22.74 -24.90 4.14
CA GLY A 73 -23.97 -25.66 3.96
C GLY A 73 -24.07 -26.90 4.88
N ALA A 74 -22.94 -27.56 5.17
CA ALA A 74 -22.90 -28.66 6.12
C ALA A 74 -23.14 -28.19 7.58
N VAL A 75 -22.58 -27.04 7.96
CA VAL A 75 -22.81 -26.40 9.27
C VAL A 75 -24.27 -25.93 9.41
N GLU A 76 -24.81 -25.27 8.39
CA GLU A 76 -26.21 -24.82 8.36
C GLU A 76 -27.19 -25.99 8.52
N LYS A 77 -27.00 -27.05 7.73
CA LYS A 77 -27.88 -28.23 7.78
C LYS A 77 -27.83 -28.95 9.13
N ARG A 78 -26.67 -28.99 9.78
CA ARG A 78 -26.47 -29.75 11.02
C ARG A 78 -26.96 -29.01 12.25
N PHE A 79 -26.77 -27.69 12.31
CA PHE A 79 -27.07 -26.89 13.52
C PHE A 79 -28.23 -25.91 13.34
N GLY A 80 -28.88 -25.86 12.17
CA GLY A 80 -30.02 -24.98 11.91
C GLY A 80 -29.67 -23.49 11.95
N LEU A 81 -28.40 -23.14 11.74
CA LEU A 81 -27.90 -21.77 11.73
C LEU A 81 -28.15 -21.12 10.36
N LYS A 82 -28.53 -19.84 10.33
CA LYS A 82 -28.77 -19.12 9.07
C LYS A 82 -27.46 -18.97 8.29
N ALA A 83 -27.47 -19.32 7.00
CA ALA A 83 -26.32 -19.12 6.11
C ALA A 83 -25.71 -17.70 6.17
N LYS A 84 -26.55 -16.68 6.35
CA LYS A 84 -26.12 -15.28 6.46
C LYS A 84 -25.19 -15.05 7.65
N ASP A 85 -25.52 -15.61 8.81
CA ASP A 85 -24.78 -15.40 10.06
C ASP A 85 -23.46 -16.17 10.05
N LEU A 86 -23.47 -17.39 9.47
CA LEU A 86 -22.27 -18.20 9.27
C LEU A 86 -21.26 -17.54 8.32
N ARG A 87 -21.73 -16.98 7.20
CA ARG A 87 -20.86 -16.26 6.24
C ARG A 87 -20.26 -15.00 6.86
N LYS A 88 -21.05 -14.27 7.67
CA LYS A 88 -20.56 -13.09 8.40
C LYS A 88 -19.45 -13.48 9.39
N ALA A 89 -19.62 -14.58 10.12
CA ALA A 89 -18.63 -15.07 11.05
C ALA A 89 -17.32 -15.53 10.37
N VAL A 90 -17.40 -16.19 9.20
CA VAL A 90 -16.22 -16.55 8.39
C VAL A 90 -15.48 -15.31 7.86
N ALA A 91 -16.20 -14.29 7.38
CA ALA A 91 -15.60 -13.04 6.92
C ALA A 91 -14.87 -12.29 8.06
N LYS A 92 -15.44 -12.32 9.27
CA LYS A 92 -14.81 -11.77 10.48
C LYS A 92 -13.54 -12.55 10.86
N ALA A 93 -13.56 -13.88 10.73
CA ALA A 93 -12.39 -14.74 10.97
C ALA A 93 -11.25 -14.49 9.97
N ALA A 94 -11.57 -14.23 8.69
CA ALA A 94 -10.58 -13.94 7.65
C ALA A 94 -9.87 -12.57 7.83
N THR A 95 -10.53 -11.61 8.48
CA THR A 95 -10.07 -10.22 8.62
C THR A 95 -9.42 -9.90 9.96
N THR A 96 -9.47 -10.82 10.93
CA THR A 96 -8.92 -10.61 12.28
C THR A 96 -7.47 -11.12 12.34
N PRO A 97 -6.44 -10.25 12.41
CA PRO A 97 -5.12 -10.69 12.84
C PRO A 97 -5.19 -11.16 14.29
N ALA A 98 -4.42 -12.20 14.64
CA ALA A 98 -4.37 -12.78 15.99
C ALA A 98 -4.03 -11.69 17.03
N ARG A 99 -5.06 -11.11 17.66
CA ARG A 99 -4.94 -10.27 18.85
C ARG A 99 -4.81 -11.21 20.05
N GLU A 100 -3.75 -11.06 20.83
CA GLU A 100 -3.70 -11.60 22.18
C GLU A 100 -4.83 -10.95 22.99
N ASP A 101 -5.66 -11.79 23.60
CA ASP A 101 -6.84 -11.38 24.36
C ASP A 101 -6.44 -10.45 25.51
N GLY A 102 -6.85 -9.19 25.41
CA GLY A 102 -6.73 -8.18 26.45
C GLY A 102 -7.99 -7.32 26.48
N GLU A 103 -8.79 -7.56 27.51
CA GLU A 103 -9.89 -6.78 28.11
C GLU A 103 -10.95 -6.11 27.22
N GLY A 104 -12.20 -6.35 27.63
CA GLY A 104 -13.42 -5.94 26.93
C GLY A 104 -13.52 -4.44 26.67
N THR A 105 -13.81 -4.13 25.42
CA THR A 105 -14.50 -2.92 25.01
C THR A 105 -15.82 -3.32 24.36
N ASP A 106 -16.89 -2.64 24.79
CA ASP A 106 -18.26 -2.72 24.30
C ASP A 106 -18.36 -2.79 22.76
N PRO A 107 -19.45 -3.34 22.20
CA PRO A 107 -19.62 -3.51 20.77
C PRO A 107 -19.84 -2.14 20.11
N GLU A 108 -18.75 -1.48 19.73
CA GLU A 108 -18.79 -0.40 18.75
C GLU A 108 -19.52 -0.90 17.51
N SER A 109 -20.51 -0.13 17.06
CA SER A 109 -21.29 -0.38 15.85
C SER A 109 -20.36 -0.80 14.72
N SER A 110 -20.48 -2.04 14.25
CA SER A 110 -19.63 -2.54 13.18
C SER A 110 -19.83 -1.68 11.93
N ASP A 111 -18.78 -1.02 11.44
CA ASP A 111 -18.74 -0.26 10.18
C ASP A 111 -19.22 -1.05 8.94
N GLU A 112 -19.42 -2.36 9.10
CA GLU A 112 -20.10 -3.28 8.18
C GLU A 112 -21.53 -2.84 7.83
N ASP A 113 -22.16 -1.99 8.66
CA ASP A 113 -23.49 -1.44 8.40
C ASP A 113 -23.47 -0.21 7.47
N MET A 114 -22.28 0.29 7.10
CA MET A 114 -22.17 1.43 6.21
C MET A 114 -22.31 1.00 4.74
N GLU A 115 -23.10 1.75 3.98
CA GLU A 115 -23.31 1.50 2.57
C GLU A 115 -21.98 1.49 1.80
N GLY A 116 -21.81 0.50 0.92
CA GLY A 116 -20.59 0.35 0.12
C GLY A 116 -19.44 -0.39 0.79
N ALA A 117 -19.67 -1.04 1.94
CA ALA A 117 -18.67 -1.89 2.59
C ALA A 117 -17.99 -2.84 1.58
N ILE A 118 -16.67 -2.87 1.64
CA ILE A 118 -15.84 -3.80 0.87
C ILE A 118 -15.00 -4.64 1.81
N PHE A 119 -14.68 -5.83 1.37
CA PHE A 119 -13.83 -6.79 2.04
C PHE A 119 -12.67 -7.14 1.13
N GLU A 120 -11.53 -7.44 1.73
CA GLU A 120 -10.30 -7.78 1.02
C GLU A 120 -10.05 -9.29 1.14
N ASP A 121 -9.72 -9.92 0.02
CA ASP A 121 -9.17 -11.27 -0.06
C ASP A 121 -7.72 -11.17 -0.57
N ALA A 122 -7.01 -12.29 -0.68
CA ALA A 122 -5.60 -12.34 -1.07
C ALA A 122 -5.30 -11.61 -2.40
N SER A 123 -6.27 -11.55 -3.32
CA SER A 123 -6.06 -11.02 -4.67
C SER A 123 -7.19 -10.16 -5.24
N CYS A 124 -8.26 -9.92 -4.47
CA CYS A 124 -9.36 -9.07 -4.90
C CYS A 124 -10.07 -8.37 -3.74
N TYR A 125 -10.87 -7.36 -4.09
CA TYR A 125 -11.90 -6.80 -3.24
C TYR A 125 -13.25 -7.39 -3.64
N TYR A 126 -14.09 -7.66 -2.65
CA TYR A 126 -15.44 -8.16 -2.82
C TYR A 126 -16.42 -7.41 -1.91
N CYS A 127 -17.71 -7.45 -2.24
CA CYS A 127 -18.78 -6.95 -1.38
C CYS A 127 -19.86 -8.02 -1.20
N MET A 128 -20.70 -7.87 -0.18
CA MET A 128 -21.82 -8.77 0.06
C MET A 128 -23.06 -8.26 -0.67
N THR A 129 -23.74 -9.13 -1.42
CA THR A 129 -25.04 -8.81 -2.02
C THR A 129 -26.14 -8.79 -0.94
N ALA A 130 -27.31 -8.25 -1.26
CA ALA A 130 -28.47 -8.28 -0.37
C ALA A 130 -28.90 -9.71 0.04
N ARG A 131 -28.53 -10.72 -0.76
CA ARG A 131 -28.75 -12.15 -0.50
C ARG A 131 -27.64 -12.79 0.35
N GLY A 132 -26.65 -12.01 0.78
CA GLY A 132 -25.50 -12.48 1.54
C GLY A 132 -24.52 -13.34 0.73
N GLU A 133 -24.46 -13.13 -0.59
CA GLU A 133 -23.47 -13.77 -1.47
C GLU A 133 -22.29 -12.83 -1.69
N SER A 134 -21.07 -13.37 -1.78
CA SER A 134 -19.89 -12.59 -2.12
C SER A 134 -19.90 -12.25 -3.62
N LYS A 135 -19.75 -10.97 -3.94
CA LYS A 135 -19.55 -10.48 -5.30
C LYS A 135 -18.19 -9.82 -5.40
N VAL A 136 -17.30 -10.41 -6.20
CA VAL A 136 -15.99 -9.82 -6.52
C VAL A 136 -16.19 -8.52 -7.31
N ILE A 137 -15.52 -7.46 -6.87
CA ILE A 137 -15.63 -6.11 -7.44
C ILE A 137 -14.29 -5.56 -7.97
N SER A 138 -13.18 -6.28 -7.79
CA SER A 138 -11.91 -5.97 -8.42
C SER A 138 -11.15 -7.22 -8.87
N SER A 139 -10.22 -7.07 -9.80
CA SER A 139 -9.21 -8.10 -10.16
C SER A 139 -7.85 -7.87 -9.50
N PHE A 140 -7.83 -7.08 -8.42
CA PHE A 140 -6.60 -6.69 -7.74
C PHE A 140 -6.85 -6.25 -6.29
N THR A 141 -5.80 -6.26 -5.48
CA THR A 141 -5.72 -5.52 -4.21
C THR A 141 -4.72 -4.38 -4.31
N ILE A 142 -4.87 -3.36 -3.48
CA ILE A 142 -3.91 -2.25 -3.36
C ILE A 142 -3.12 -2.44 -2.09
N GLU A 143 -1.80 -2.40 -2.21
CA GLU A 143 -0.87 -2.34 -1.10
C GLU A 143 -0.34 -0.92 -0.99
N PRO A 144 -0.90 -0.08 -0.11
CA PRO A 144 -0.43 1.28 0.05
C PRO A 144 0.90 1.26 0.81
N THR A 145 1.83 2.13 0.42
CA THR A 145 3.18 2.18 0.99
C THR A 145 3.47 3.47 1.73
N THR A 146 2.88 4.58 1.30
CA THR A 146 3.11 5.90 1.92
C THR A 146 1.93 6.83 1.62
N ARG A 147 1.56 7.65 2.59
CA ARG A 147 0.67 8.81 2.40
C ARG A 147 1.51 10.06 2.26
N VAL A 148 1.22 10.86 1.24
CA VAL A 148 1.96 12.08 0.93
C VAL A 148 1.06 13.27 1.12
N GLU A 149 1.46 14.18 2.02
CA GLU A 149 0.74 15.42 2.26
C GLU A 149 1.37 16.53 1.42
N THR A 150 0.60 17.04 0.45
CA THR A 150 0.99 18.17 -0.40
C THR A 150 0.09 19.37 -0.11
N GLU A 151 0.40 20.52 -0.68
CA GLU A 151 -0.45 21.71 -0.59
C GLU A 151 -1.79 21.54 -1.32
N GLU A 152 -1.84 20.64 -2.31
CA GLU A 152 -3.05 20.31 -3.08
C GLU A 152 -3.90 19.23 -2.38
N GLY A 153 -3.41 18.66 -1.28
CA GLY A 153 -4.08 17.62 -0.50
C GLY A 153 -3.24 16.36 -0.34
N GLU A 154 -3.90 15.28 0.07
CA GLU A 154 -3.26 14.00 0.35
C GLU A 154 -3.26 13.08 -0.89
N LEU A 155 -2.17 12.34 -1.05
CA LEU A 155 -2.02 11.27 -2.01
C LEU A 155 -1.66 9.95 -1.32
N ILE A 156 -2.24 8.85 -1.77
CA ILE A 156 -1.87 7.50 -1.37
C ILE A 156 -0.99 6.90 -2.48
N LEU A 157 0.22 6.51 -2.12
CA LEU A 157 1.15 5.80 -3.00
C LEU A 157 1.12 4.30 -2.69
N GLY A 158 1.38 3.48 -3.71
CA GLY A 158 1.45 2.04 -3.51
C GLY A 158 1.67 1.23 -4.78
N TYR A 159 1.33 -0.05 -4.66
CA TYR A 159 1.34 -1.04 -5.75
C TYR A 159 -0.03 -1.70 -5.81
N ALA A 160 -0.42 -2.22 -6.98
CA ALA A 160 -1.51 -3.19 -7.06
C ALA A 160 -0.98 -4.60 -7.22
N ASN A 161 -1.57 -5.55 -6.51
CA ASN A 161 -1.33 -6.97 -6.66
C ASN A 161 -2.50 -7.55 -7.45
N THR A 162 -2.22 -8.11 -8.63
CA THR A 162 -3.26 -8.63 -9.53
C THR A 162 -3.68 -10.05 -9.15
N ASP A 163 -4.89 -10.42 -9.54
CA ASP A 163 -5.43 -11.79 -9.43
C ASP A 163 -4.61 -12.87 -10.15
N ARG A 164 -3.78 -12.46 -11.12
CA ARG A 164 -2.82 -13.31 -11.83
C ARG A 164 -1.45 -13.40 -11.18
N GLY A 165 -1.26 -12.82 -9.99
CA GLY A 165 0.01 -12.82 -9.25
C GLY A 165 1.03 -11.80 -9.78
N GLY A 166 0.60 -10.84 -10.60
CA GLY A 166 1.43 -9.72 -11.05
C GLY A 166 1.44 -8.57 -10.05
N ARG A 167 2.44 -7.69 -10.16
CA ARG A 167 2.53 -6.46 -9.36
C ARG A 167 2.66 -5.24 -10.27
N VAL A 168 1.73 -4.30 -10.14
CA VAL A 168 1.74 -3.04 -10.90
C VAL A 168 2.30 -1.93 -10.00
N PRO A 169 3.47 -1.33 -10.34
CA PRO A 169 4.10 -0.32 -9.50
C PRO A 169 3.58 1.09 -9.75
N ASN A 170 4.00 2.00 -8.87
CA ASN A 170 3.81 3.45 -9.00
C ASN A 170 2.34 3.88 -9.06
N LEU A 171 1.46 3.23 -8.31
CA LEU A 171 0.10 3.72 -8.15
C LEU A 171 0.11 5.01 -7.34
N ARG A 172 -0.70 5.97 -7.80
CA ARG A 172 -0.84 7.30 -7.20
C ARG A 172 -2.32 7.64 -7.15
N PHE A 173 -2.86 7.69 -5.95
CA PHE A 173 -4.27 8.02 -5.73
C PHE A 173 -4.36 9.33 -4.96
N PRO A 174 -4.54 10.49 -5.61
CA PRO A 174 -5.08 11.65 -4.92
C PRO A 174 -6.46 11.30 -4.34
N LEU A 175 -6.88 11.96 -3.26
CA LEU A 175 -8.20 11.69 -2.63
C LEU A 175 -9.37 11.82 -3.63
N SER A 176 -9.24 12.69 -4.62
CA SER A 176 -10.22 12.85 -5.71
C SER A 176 -10.45 11.58 -6.53
N SER A 177 -9.51 10.64 -6.53
CA SER A 177 -9.65 9.33 -7.19
C SER A 177 -10.78 8.52 -6.56
N PHE A 178 -11.15 8.78 -5.31
CA PHE A 178 -12.15 8.02 -4.60
C PHE A 178 -13.56 8.63 -4.69
N HIS A 179 -13.74 9.76 -5.39
CA HIS A 179 -15.05 10.42 -5.52
C HIS A 179 -16.04 9.62 -6.38
N SER A 180 -15.56 8.87 -7.37
CA SER A 180 -16.41 8.04 -8.24
C SER A 180 -15.64 6.86 -8.82
N LYS A 181 -16.36 5.85 -9.28
CA LYS A 181 -15.83 4.72 -10.06
C LYS A 181 -15.01 5.21 -11.26
N ARG A 182 -15.50 6.24 -11.95
CA ARG A 182 -14.82 6.80 -13.13
C ARG A 182 -13.46 7.37 -12.75
N ASP A 183 -13.39 8.12 -11.64
CA ASP A 183 -12.17 8.77 -11.21
C ASP A 183 -11.14 7.75 -10.69
N LEU A 184 -11.60 6.69 -10.01
CA LEU A 184 -10.75 5.56 -9.61
C LEU A 184 -10.15 4.85 -10.83
N ILE A 185 -11.00 4.45 -11.79
CA ILE A 185 -10.55 3.72 -12.99
C ILE A 185 -9.52 4.52 -13.79
N ARG A 186 -9.65 5.85 -13.85
CA ARG A 186 -8.72 6.73 -14.56
C ARG A 186 -7.30 6.69 -13.97
N GLN A 187 -7.13 6.27 -12.72
CA GLN A 187 -5.84 6.09 -12.05
C GLN A 187 -5.27 4.67 -12.16
N LEU A 188 -5.99 3.72 -12.76
CA LEU A 188 -5.53 2.34 -12.93
C LEU A 188 -4.78 2.22 -14.27
N PRO A 189 -3.45 2.02 -14.28
CA PRO A 189 -2.65 2.13 -15.49
C PRO A 189 -2.60 0.85 -16.34
N SER A 190 -3.25 -0.24 -15.92
CA SER A 190 -3.17 -1.55 -16.57
C SER A 190 -4.55 -2.16 -16.80
N ALA A 191 -4.70 -2.89 -17.90
CA ALA A 191 -5.91 -3.65 -18.24
C ALA A 191 -6.17 -4.81 -17.26
N ASP A 192 -5.15 -5.25 -16.52
CA ASP A 192 -5.26 -6.25 -15.46
C ASP A 192 -5.88 -5.67 -14.16
N LEU A 193 -6.09 -4.36 -14.10
CA LEU A 193 -6.68 -3.66 -12.96
C LEU A 193 -8.12 -3.26 -13.26
N GLN A 194 -9.03 -4.23 -13.12
CA GLN A 194 -10.45 -4.03 -13.39
C GLN A 194 -11.20 -3.75 -12.09
N TRP A 195 -12.04 -2.72 -12.11
CA TRP A 195 -12.95 -2.39 -11.02
C TRP A 195 -14.40 -2.41 -11.50
N THR A 196 -15.22 -3.27 -10.91
CA THR A 196 -16.64 -3.43 -11.25
C THR A 196 -17.58 -2.93 -10.14
N GLY A 197 -17.05 -2.57 -8.96
CA GLY A 197 -17.80 -2.01 -7.84
C GLY A 197 -18.50 -0.67 -8.14
N SER A 198 -19.45 -0.29 -7.28
CA SER A 198 -20.17 0.99 -7.36
C SER A 198 -19.37 2.17 -6.76
N ASP A 199 -19.88 3.40 -6.90
CA ASP A 199 -19.29 4.58 -6.25
C ASP A 199 -19.23 4.44 -4.72
N ASN A 200 -20.26 3.83 -4.11
CA ASN A 200 -20.25 3.54 -2.68
C ASN A 200 -19.13 2.55 -2.31
N ASN A 201 -18.85 1.57 -3.18
CA ASN A 201 -17.70 0.68 -2.96
C ASN A 201 -16.35 1.39 -3.08
N VAL A 202 -16.25 2.45 -3.89
CA VAL A 202 -15.03 3.26 -3.97
C VAL A 202 -14.78 4.00 -2.64
N GLN A 203 -15.83 4.50 -1.99
CA GLN A 203 -15.72 5.07 -0.64
C GLN A 203 -15.33 4.01 0.40
N GLY A 204 -15.85 2.79 0.27
CA GLY A 204 -15.40 1.63 1.03
C GLY A 204 -13.91 1.34 0.85
N LEU A 205 -13.41 1.44 -0.39
CA LEU A 205 -11.99 1.27 -0.70
C LEU A 205 -11.12 2.31 -0.02
N LEU A 206 -11.50 3.59 -0.08
CA LEU A 206 -10.78 4.65 0.63
C LEU A 206 -10.70 4.34 2.13
N ARG A 207 -11.79 3.85 2.74
CA ARG A 207 -11.81 3.48 4.15
C ARG A 207 -10.84 2.34 4.48
N VAL A 208 -10.82 1.29 3.66
CA VAL A 208 -9.88 0.17 3.82
C VAL A 208 -8.44 0.67 3.74
N LEU A 209 -8.12 1.51 2.76
CA LEU A 209 -6.77 2.06 2.60
C LEU A 209 -6.38 3.02 3.72
N ALA A 210 -7.32 3.86 4.19
CA ALA A 210 -7.08 4.84 5.24
C ALA A 210 -6.79 4.19 6.61
N ARG A 211 -7.25 2.95 6.84
CA ARG A 211 -6.98 2.17 8.06
C ARG A 211 -5.60 1.52 8.08
N ARG A 212 -4.91 1.45 6.94
CA ARG A 212 -3.56 0.88 6.89
C ARG A 212 -2.59 1.82 7.60
N GLU A 213 -1.87 1.28 8.58
CA GLU A 213 -0.78 1.99 9.23
C GLU A 213 0.42 2.06 8.28
N ILE A 214 0.51 3.16 7.55
CA ILE A 214 1.58 3.45 6.59
C ILE A 214 2.21 4.80 6.90
N PRO A 215 3.51 4.98 6.61
CA PRO A 215 4.19 6.23 6.88
C PRO A 215 3.50 7.40 6.16
N ARG A 216 3.36 8.52 6.87
CA ARG A 216 2.97 9.82 6.31
C ARG A 216 4.24 10.63 6.06
N ARG A 217 4.34 11.26 4.90
CA ARG A 217 5.47 12.12 4.53
C ARG A 217 5.00 13.41 3.90
N PRO A 218 5.67 14.54 4.14
CA PRO A 218 5.44 15.74 3.36
C PRO A 218 5.84 15.52 1.90
N GLY A 219 5.13 16.18 0.98
CA GLY A 219 5.45 16.18 -0.42
C GLY A 219 5.35 17.55 -1.07
N SER A 220 5.94 17.66 -2.25
CA SER A 220 5.94 18.88 -3.06
C SER A 220 5.84 18.56 -4.54
N ASN A 221 5.13 19.40 -5.28
CA ASN A 221 5.11 19.40 -6.74
C ASN A 221 6.24 20.26 -7.36
N MET A 222 7.12 20.85 -6.53
CA MET A 222 8.24 21.67 -6.96
C MET A 222 9.57 20.94 -6.74
N LEU A 223 10.43 20.98 -7.77
CA LEU A 223 11.81 20.48 -7.71
C LEU A 223 12.77 21.61 -7.31
N GLY A 224 13.90 21.24 -6.71
CA GLY A 224 14.94 22.18 -6.28
C GLY A 224 14.91 22.46 -4.78
N ASP A 225 15.25 23.68 -4.38
CA ASP A 225 15.31 24.08 -2.96
C ASP A 225 13.91 24.02 -2.33
N TYR A 226 13.74 23.11 -1.38
CA TYR A 226 12.54 22.94 -0.59
C TYR A 226 12.83 23.34 0.86
N LYS A 227 12.06 24.31 1.36
CA LYS A 227 12.14 24.79 2.74
C LYS A 227 10.76 24.93 3.34
N LYS A 228 10.36 24.00 4.22
CA LYS A 228 9.07 24.02 4.92
C LYS A 228 9.17 23.29 6.25
N GLY A 229 8.69 23.93 7.32
CA GLY A 229 8.82 23.40 8.69
C GLY A 229 10.29 23.18 9.05
N GLU A 230 10.62 21.98 9.51
CA GLU A 230 12.00 21.58 9.86
C GLU A 230 12.83 21.10 8.65
N HIS A 231 12.20 20.93 7.48
CA HIS A 231 12.87 20.39 6.31
C HIS A 231 13.48 21.49 5.45
N HIS A 232 14.79 21.39 5.24
CA HIS A 232 15.52 22.17 4.24
C HIS A 232 16.39 21.22 3.40
N VAL A 233 15.92 20.92 2.19
CA VAL A 233 16.57 19.94 1.29
C VAL A 233 16.51 20.42 -0.15
N TRP A 234 17.44 19.94 -0.97
CA TRP A 234 17.30 19.98 -2.42
C TRP A 234 16.52 18.75 -2.89
N LEU A 235 15.30 18.97 -3.36
CA LEU A 235 14.37 17.92 -3.78
C LEU A 235 14.55 17.59 -5.26
N GLY A 236 14.97 16.36 -5.55
CA GLY A 236 15.00 15.77 -6.88
C GLY A 236 13.80 14.85 -7.14
N PRO A 237 13.66 14.28 -8.35
CA PRO A 237 12.49 13.46 -8.68
C PRO A 237 12.33 12.21 -7.83
N ASN A 238 13.45 11.59 -7.46
CA ASN A 238 13.51 10.33 -6.70
C ASN A 238 14.45 10.42 -5.48
N CYS A 239 14.80 11.63 -5.03
CA CYS A 239 15.73 11.81 -3.92
C CYS A 239 15.56 13.16 -3.23
N ALA A 240 16.09 13.28 -2.01
CA ALA A 240 16.37 14.55 -1.37
C ALA A 240 17.84 14.62 -0.98
N ILE A 241 18.46 15.78 -1.17
CA ILE A 241 19.85 16.04 -0.85
C ILE A 241 19.88 17.10 0.24
N GLY A 242 20.37 16.72 1.42
CA GLY A 242 20.60 17.62 2.55
C GLY A 242 22.04 18.11 2.60
N LYS A 243 22.40 18.79 3.70
CA LYS A 243 23.75 19.32 3.92
C LYS A 243 24.86 18.27 3.89
N GLU A 244 24.57 17.03 4.30
CA GLU A 244 25.51 15.90 4.32
C GLU A 244 25.39 15.00 3.06
N GLY A 245 24.63 15.43 2.05
CA GLY A 245 24.40 14.67 0.82
C GLY A 245 23.03 13.99 0.74
N PHE A 246 22.95 12.92 -0.04
CA PHE A 246 21.70 12.17 -0.29
C PHE A 246 21.12 11.59 1.00
N MET A 247 19.83 11.81 1.22
CA MET A 247 19.10 11.38 2.42
C MET A 247 18.26 10.14 2.12
N GLU A 248 18.39 9.11 2.97
CA GLU A 248 17.58 7.90 2.91
C GLU A 248 17.06 7.48 4.29
N PRO A 249 15.73 7.32 4.48
CA PRO A 249 14.68 7.64 3.51
C PRO A 249 14.59 9.15 3.25
N SER A 250 14.15 9.53 2.05
CA SER A 250 13.88 10.94 1.74
C SER A 250 12.83 11.53 2.70
N PRO A 251 13.12 12.63 3.41
CA PRO A 251 12.18 13.24 4.36
C PRO A 251 10.98 13.89 3.65
N VAL A 252 11.16 14.31 2.39
CA VAL A 252 10.15 14.96 1.56
C VAL A 252 10.08 14.23 0.23
N MET A 253 8.88 14.02 -0.33
CA MET A 253 8.74 13.34 -1.62
C MET A 253 8.27 14.29 -2.72
N TYR A 254 8.90 14.19 -3.88
CA TYR A 254 8.42 14.88 -5.07
C TYR A 254 7.18 14.17 -5.61
N VAL A 255 6.13 14.95 -5.90
CA VAL A 255 4.87 14.49 -6.50
C VAL A 255 4.73 15.15 -7.87
N PRO A 256 4.87 14.39 -8.96
CA PRO A 256 4.77 14.95 -10.30
C PRO A 256 3.41 15.59 -10.59
N SER A 257 3.41 16.85 -11.03
CA SER A 257 2.22 17.64 -11.41
C SER A 257 1.94 17.65 -12.91
N GLY A 258 2.52 16.71 -13.68
CA GLY A 258 2.40 16.65 -15.14
C GLY A 258 3.45 17.45 -15.91
N ALA A 259 4.39 18.10 -15.21
CA ALA A 259 5.61 18.61 -15.82
C ALA A 259 6.43 17.48 -16.48
N SER A 260 7.35 17.83 -17.37
CA SER A 260 8.28 16.88 -18.00
C SER A 260 9.71 16.98 -17.44
N LEU A 261 9.97 17.96 -16.57
CA LEU A 261 11.31 18.23 -16.05
C LEU A 261 11.83 17.05 -15.22
N ASP A 262 10.97 16.43 -14.42
CA ASP A 262 11.28 15.25 -13.60
C ASP A 262 11.73 14.03 -14.42
N LYS A 263 11.35 13.97 -15.70
CA LYS A 263 11.80 12.91 -16.63
C LYS A 263 13.14 13.22 -17.28
N ARG A 264 13.62 14.46 -17.17
CA ARG A 264 14.85 14.96 -17.81
C ARG A 264 16.00 15.20 -16.84
N ILE A 265 15.73 15.16 -15.54
CA ILE A 265 16.73 15.36 -14.50
C ILE A 265 16.88 14.08 -13.67
N ALA A 266 18.12 13.75 -13.31
CA ALA A 266 18.43 12.65 -12.42
C ALA A 266 19.63 13.04 -11.56
N TYR A 267 19.54 12.76 -10.26
CA TYR A 267 20.65 12.87 -9.33
C TYR A 267 21.03 11.45 -8.92
N VAL A 268 22.24 11.05 -9.27
CA VAL A 268 22.74 9.69 -9.01
C VAL A 268 23.75 9.78 -7.88
N LYS A 269 23.49 9.03 -6.81
CA LYS A 269 24.46 8.86 -5.73
C LYS A 269 25.59 7.97 -6.24
N VAL A 270 26.82 8.46 -6.14
CA VAL A 270 28.06 7.74 -6.50
C VAL A 270 29.06 7.86 -5.36
N ASP A 271 30.08 7.02 -5.35
CA ASP A 271 31.23 7.17 -4.45
C ASP A 271 32.09 8.40 -4.83
N GLU A 272 32.97 8.79 -3.91
CA GLU A 272 33.78 10.01 -4.04
C GLU A 272 34.75 9.94 -5.23
N ASP A 273 35.38 8.79 -5.47
CA ASP A 273 36.31 8.62 -6.58
C ASP A 273 35.60 8.81 -7.93
N THR A 274 34.46 8.14 -8.10
CA THR A 274 33.61 8.30 -9.29
C THR A 274 33.14 9.74 -9.47
N PHE A 275 32.72 10.41 -8.38
CA PHE A 275 32.32 11.81 -8.43
C PHE A 275 33.47 12.70 -8.91
N LEU A 276 34.67 12.54 -8.35
CA LEU A 276 35.84 13.32 -8.69
C LEU A 276 36.29 13.08 -10.13
N GLU A 277 36.20 11.85 -10.64
CA GLU A 277 36.50 11.54 -12.04
C GLU A 277 35.54 12.26 -13.01
N VAL A 278 34.24 12.20 -12.74
CA VAL A 278 33.22 12.89 -13.54
C VAL A 278 33.41 14.40 -13.45
N ALA A 279 33.59 14.93 -12.24
CA ALA A 279 33.82 16.36 -12.02
C ALA A 279 35.07 16.84 -12.76
N ALA A 280 36.19 16.13 -12.67
CA ALA A 280 37.43 16.47 -13.38
C ALA A 280 37.21 16.49 -14.90
N THR A 281 36.47 15.52 -15.44
CA THR A 281 36.12 15.48 -16.86
C THR A 281 35.26 16.68 -17.26
N VAL A 282 34.23 17.00 -16.48
CA VAL A 282 33.34 18.16 -16.74
C VAL A 282 34.13 19.46 -16.66
N PHE A 283 34.90 19.70 -15.60
CA PHE A 283 35.67 20.94 -15.44
C PHE A 283 36.79 21.10 -16.48
N ARG A 284 37.35 19.99 -16.98
CA ARG A 284 38.31 20.02 -18.08
C ARG A 284 37.64 20.34 -19.41
N CYS A 285 36.55 19.67 -19.75
CA CYS A 285 35.97 19.71 -21.09
C CYS A 285 34.94 20.83 -21.28
N LEU A 286 34.11 21.12 -20.28
CA LEU A 286 33.00 22.07 -20.40
C LEU A 286 33.46 23.49 -20.78
N PRO A 287 34.55 24.05 -20.20
CA PRO A 287 35.06 25.35 -20.63
C PRO A 287 35.59 25.40 -22.06
N GLN A 288 35.84 24.24 -22.69
CA GLN A 288 36.35 24.14 -24.07
C GLN A 288 35.23 24.10 -25.12
N VAL A 289 33.97 23.96 -24.71
CA VAL A 289 32.80 23.95 -25.61
C VAL A 289 32.68 25.26 -26.38
N ASN A 290 33.08 26.37 -25.75
CA ASN A 290 33.03 27.69 -26.36
C ASN A 290 34.16 28.57 -25.81
N ARG A 291 34.23 29.79 -26.29
CA ARG A 291 35.08 30.83 -25.72
C ARG A 291 34.77 31.03 -24.22
N PRO A 292 35.78 31.23 -23.36
CA PRO A 292 35.58 31.42 -21.91
C PRO A 292 34.60 32.55 -21.57
N GLU A 293 34.58 33.64 -22.35
CA GLU A 293 33.68 34.79 -22.16
C GLU A 293 32.21 34.43 -22.35
N VAL A 294 31.91 33.33 -23.07
CA VAL A 294 30.56 32.80 -23.26
C VAL A 294 30.26 31.70 -22.24
N MET A 295 31.18 30.74 -22.08
CA MET A 295 30.90 29.52 -21.31
C MET A 295 30.98 29.76 -19.79
N LEU A 296 31.90 30.60 -19.31
CA LEU A 296 32.03 30.84 -17.87
C LEU A 296 30.78 31.50 -17.26
N PRO A 297 30.14 32.51 -17.89
CA PRO A 297 28.85 33.02 -17.41
C PRO A 297 27.76 31.96 -17.36
N VAL A 298 27.67 31.09 -18.38
CA VAL A 298 26.68 30.01 -18.41
C VAL A 298 26.92 29.02 -17.27
N ILE A 299 28.17 28.59 -17.04
CA ILE A 299 28.52 27.70 -15.92
C ILE A 299 28.17 28.38 -14.60
N GLY A 300 28.66 29.60 -14.38
CA GLY A 300 28.40 30.36 -13.16
C GLY A 300 26.90 30.53 -12.89
N TRP A 301 26.10 30.71 -13.95
CA TRP A 301 24.66 30.78 -13.86
C TRP A 301 24.03 29.48 -13.33
N PHE A 302 24.45 28.32 -13.83
CA PHE A 302 23.98 27.02 -13.33
C PHE A 302 24.34 26.81 -11.85
N PHE A 303 25.57 27.16 -11.45
CA PHE A 303 26.00 27.11 -10.05
C PHE A 303 25.23 28.08 -9.14
N ALA A 304 24.72 29.19 -9.68
CA ALA A 304 23.91 30.13 -8.94
C ALA A 304 22.45 29.68 -8.74
N THR A 305 21.97 28.68 -9.49
CA THR A 305 20.55 28.25 -9.44
C THR A 305 20.03 27.89 -8.05
N PRO A 306 20.79 27.23 -7.14
CA PRO A 306 20.29 26.93 -5.80
C PRO A 306 20.08 28.17 -4.94
N MET A 307 20.69 29.30 -5.30
CA MET A 307 20.54 30.57 -4.60
C MET A 307 19.30 31.35 -5.04
N LYS A 308 18.65 30.95 -6.15
CA LYS A 308 17.51 31.68 -6.73
C LYS A 308 16.41 32.00 -5.71
N PRO A 309 15.89 31.05 -4.90
CA PRO A 309 14.80 31.36 -3.97
C PRO A 309 15.19 32.42 -2.93
N ARG A 310 16.39 32.31 -2.34
CA ARG A 310 16.89 33.29 -1.34
C ARG A 310 17.19 34.65 -1.97
N PHE A 311 17.69 34.64 -3.20
CA PHE A 311 17.95 35.87 -3.94
C PHE A 311 16.64 36.57 -4.32
N MET A 312 15.64 35.82 -4.79
CA MET A 312 14.30 36.35 -5.05
C MET A 312 13.61 36.87 -3.79
N GLU A 313 13.78 36.21 -2.65
CA GLU A 313 13.23 36.68 -1.35
C GLU A 313 13.77 38.07 -0.96
N ARG A 314 15.05 38.34 -1.23
CA ARG A 314 15.70 39.61 -0.86
C ARG A 314 15.63 40.70 -1.92
N VAL A 315 15.73 40.32 -3.19
CA VAL A 315 15.90 41.24 -4.33
C VAL A 315 14.64 41.32 -5.20
N GLY A 316 13.68 40.41 -5.00
CA GLY A 316 12.42 40.34 -5.75
C GLY A 316 12.56 39.78 -7.17
N THR A 317 13.78 39.59 -7.66
CA THR A 317 14.06 39.10 -9.02
C THR A 317 15.27 38.18 -9.03
N PHE A 318 15.31 37.26 -9.98
CA PHE A 318 16.52 36.52 -10.35
C PHE A 318 16.71 36.75 -11.85
N PRO A 319 17.92 37.07 -12.33
CA PRO A 319 18.13 37.31 -13.75
C PRO A 319 17.73 36.07 -14.58
N THR A 320 17.60 36.21 -15.90
CA THR A 320 17.37 35.07 -16.80
C THR A 320 18.58 34.95 -17.71
N LEU A 321 19.21 33.77 -17.74
CA LEU A 321 20.26 33.50 -18.70
C LEU A 321 19.63 33.28 -20.08
N PHE A 322 19.96 34.16 -21.02
CA PHE A 322 19.57 34.05 -22.41
C PHE A 322 20.79 33.70 -23.25
N VAL A 323 20.82 32.49 -23.81
CA VAL A 323 21.89 32.04 -24.71
C VAL A 323 21.42 32.22 -26.15
N TRP A 324 22.09 33.10 -26.90
CA TRP A 324 21.84 33.35 -28.32
C TRP A 324 23.04 32.85 -29.13
N GLY A 325 22.79 32.14 -30.23
CA GLY A 325 23.82 31.82 -31.21
C GLY A 325 23.25 31.42 -32.57
N THR A 326 24.13 31.27 -33.57
CA THR A 326 23.79 30.55 -34.79
C THR A 326 23.86 29.04 -34.54
N GLN A 327 23.20 28.24 -35.37
CA GLN A 327 23.31 26.78 -35.26
C GLN A 327 24.79 26.34 -35.33
N GLY A 328 25.22 25.53 -34.37
CA GLY A 328 26.60 25.03 -34.27
C GLY A 328 27.60 25.99 -33.62
N SER A 329 27.17 27.12 -33.06
CA SER A 329 28.07 28.11 -32.43
C SER A 329 28.46 27.80 -30.98
N GLY A 330 28.18 26.59 -30.49
CA GLY A 330 28.33 26.18 -29.10
C GLY A 330 27.61 24.87 -28.85
#